data_AF-A0A831XER3-F1
#
_entry.id   AF-A0A831XER3-F1
#
_cell.length_a   1.000
_cell.length_b   1.000
_cell.length_c   1.000
_cell.angle_alpha   90.00
_cell.angle_beta   90.00
_cell.angle_gamma   90.00
#
_symmetry.space_group_name_H-M   'P 1'
#
loop_
_entity.id
_entity.type
_entity.pdbx_description
1 polymer ?
#
loop_
_entity_poly.entity_id
_entity_poly.type
_entity_poly.pdbx_seq_one_letter_code
_entity_poly.pdbx_strand_id
1 'polypeptide(L)'
;CIAVALLHGGTSTAYGLGAPPGAAGWRVAVRDPVAGEGLLTSVVLRDRALSVSAGHGRRLGTAGDGVPHVIDPRSGEPVTANLLAAVVAPSATDADALSTALLVLGEAGLARIVDATGERGALVVARGGDGETRVHALGWPGVVPENAATGG
;
A
#
# COMPACT_ATOMS: atom_id res chain seq x y z
N CYS A 1 -28.28 12.15 5.14
CA CYS A 1 -27.11 11.31 5.48
C CYS A 1 -26.27 11.15 4.22
N ILE A 2 -24.93 11.17 4.33
CA ILE A 2 -24.04 10.87 3.19
C ILE A 2 -23.85 9.34 3.17
N ALA A 3 -24.26 8.70 2.08
CA ALA A 3 -24.18 7.24 1.93
C ALA A 3 -23.10 6.79 0.94
N VAL A 4 -22.55 7.72 0.15
CA VAL A 4 -21.54 7.46 -0.88
C VAL A 4 -20.53 8.61 -0.87
N ALA A 5 -19.25 8.29 -0.63
CA ALA A 5 -18.17 9.27 -0.59
C ALA A 5 -16.81 8.60 -0.81
N LEU A 6 -15.86 9.34 -1.37
CA LEU A 6 -14.44 8.99 -1.33
C LEU A 6 -13.75 9.98 -0.39
N LEU A 7 -13.17 9.46 0.69
CA LEU A 7 -12.39 10.24 1.64
C LEU A 7 -10.91 10.01 1.34
N HIS A 8 -10.12 11.08 1.27
CA HIS A 8 -8.68 11.00 1.07
C HIS A 8 -7.96 11.78 2.18
N GLY A 9 -7.31 11.07 3.09
CA GLY A 9 -6.60 11.61 4.24
C GLY A 9 -5.18 12.05 3.88
N GLY A 10 -5.05 13.14 3.10
CA GLY A 10 -3.74 13.70 2.76
C GLY A 10 -3.07 12.97 1.60
N THR A 11 -2.02 12.18 1.85
CA THR A 11 -1.21 11.52 0.81
C THR A 11 -1.11 9.99 0.93
N SER A 12 -1.59 9.38 2.02
CA SER A 12 -1.37 7.96 2.32
C SER A 12 -2.64 7.12 2.28
N THR A 13 -3.76 7.63 2.81
CA THR A 13 -4.95 6.79 3.08
C THR A 13 -6.19 7.29 2.34
N ALA A 14 -6.90 6.37 1.70
CA ALA A 14 -8.20 6.60 1.07
C ALA A 14 -9.26 5.63 1.60
N TYR A 15 -10.49 6.09 1.79
CA TYR A 15 -11.63 5.27 2.18
C TYR A 15 -12.81 5.47 1.21
N GLY A 16 -13.28 4.39 0.62
CA GLY A 16 -14.46 4.40 -0.24
C GLY A 16 -15.70 4.03 0.55
N LEU A 17 -16.57 4.98 0.87
CA LEU A 17 -17.89 4.75 1.43
C LEU A 17 -18.88 4.45 0.29
N GLY A 18 -19.56 3.31 0.35
CA GLY A 18 -20.50 2.88 -0.68
C GLY A 18 -19.90 2.80 -2.08
N ALA A 19 -20.75 2.90 -3.10
CA ALA A 19 -20.34 2.91 -4.50
C ALA A 19 -21.12 3.98 -5.29
N PRO A 20 -20.47 4.71 -6.21
CA PRO A 20 -21.17 5.67 -7.06
C PRO A 20 -22.12 4.94 -8.03
N PRO A 21 -23.21 5.60 -8.47
CA PRO A 21 -24.17 4.99 -9.39
C PRO A 21 -23.49 4.43 -10.64
N GLY A 22 -23.79 3.17 -10.96
CA GLY A 22 -23.22 2.48 -12.13
C GLY A 22 -21.79 1.96 -11.96
N ALA A 23 -21.19 2.06 -10.76
CA ALA A 23 -19.86 1.52 -10.46
C ALA A 23 -19.90 0.48 -9.34
N ALA A 24 -18.91 -0.42 -9.33
CA ALA A 24 -18.75 -1.41 -8.26
C ALA A 24 -18.19 -0.80 -6.95
N GLY A 25 -17.58 0.39 -7.03
CA GLY A 25 -16.92 1.10 -5.94
C GLY A 25 -15.99 2.19 -6.48
N TRP A 26 -15.14 2.72 -5.61
CA TRP A 26 -14.16 3.76 -5.93
C TRP A 26 -12.86 3.13 -6.41
N ARG A 27 -12.49 3.34 -7.67
CA ARG A 27 -11.21 2.86 -8.18
C ARG A 27 -10.08 3.77 -7.70
N VAL A 28 -9.11 3.19 -6.99
CA VAL A 28 -7.93 3.89 -6.49
C VAL A 28 -6.69 3.20 -7.05
N ALA A 29 -5.79 3.96 -7.65
CA ALA A 29 -4.55 3.46 -8.22
C ALA A 29 -3.38 3.68 -7.25
N VAL A 30 -2.48 2.71 -7.19
CA VAL A 30 -1.21 2.79 -6.45
C VAL A 30 -0.12 3.06 -7.48
N ARG A 31 0.66 4.10 -7.25
CA ARG A 31 1.79 4.49 -8.12
C ARG A 31 2.95 3.52 -7.95
N ASP A 32 3.67 3.28 -9.03
CA ASP A 32 4.94 2.57 -8.98
C ASP A 32 6.01 3.43 -8.28
N PRO A 33 6.69 2.92 -7.23
CA PRO A 33 7.72 3.68 -6.54
C PRO A 33 9.01 3.86 -7.35
N VAL A 34 9.18 3.14 -8.46
CA VAL A 34 10.38 3.13 -9.31
C VAL A 34 10.11 3.75 -10.69
N ALA A 35 8.96 3.46 -11.29
CA ALA A 35 8.57 4.08 -12.56
C ALA A 35 7.92 5.45 -12.29
N GLY A 36 8.65 6.54 -12.51
CA GLY A 36 8.29 7.91 -12.07
C GLY A 36 6.82 8.34 -12.26
N GLU A 37 6.18 7.95 -13.36
CA GLU A 37 4.75 8.20 -13.64
C GLU A 37 3.95 6.90 -13.90
N GLY A 38 4.51 5.73 -13.59
CA GLY A 38 3.88 4.42 -13.78
C GLY A 38 2.85 4.09 -12.70
N LEU A 39 1.89 3.24 -13.06
CA LEU A 39 0.96 2.62 -12.10
C LEU A 39 1.46 1.23 -11.75
N LEU A 40 1.55 0.95 -10.46
CA LEU A 40 1.85 -0.38 -9.96
C LEU A 40 0.60 -1.26 -10.05
N THR A 41 -0.50 -0.80 -9.45
CA THR A 41 -1.75 -1.58 -9.31
C THR A 41 -2.95 -0.63 -9.14
N SER A 42 -4.16 -1.19 -9.18
CA SER A 42 -5.36 -0.49 -8.73
C SER A 42 -6.29 -1.43 -7.98
N VAL A 43 -7.05 -0.87 -7.02
CA VAL A 43 -8.08 -1.55 -6.23
C VAL A 43 -9.42 -0.83 -6.37
N VAL A 44 -10.51 -1.55 -6.13
CA VAL A 44 -11.85 -0.97 -6.03
C VAL A 44 -12.26 -0.97 -4.56
N LEU A 45 -12.49 0.21 -4.00
CA LEU A 45 -12.88 0.40 -2.61
C LEU A 45 -14.39 0.57 -2.49
N ARG A 46 -15.01 -0.27 -1.67
CA ARG A 46 -16.39 -0.13 -1.22
C ARG A 46 -16.46 -0.60 0.23
N ASP A 47 -16.80 0.33 1.11
CA ASP A 47 -16.83 0.17 2.56
C ASP A 47 -15.51 -0.38 3.12
N ARG A 48 -14.39 0.07 2.52
CA ARG A 48 -13.01 -0.30 2.88
C ARG A 48 -12.04 0.85 2.61
N ALA A 49 -10.88 0.77 3.27
CA ALA A 49 -9.75 1.66 3.12
C ALA A 49 -8.60 1.03 2.33
N LEU A 50 -7.80 1.87 1.69
CA LEU A 50 -6.45 1.59 1.24
C LEU A 50 -5.51 2.58 1.93
N SER A 51 -4.41 2.10 2.52
CA SER A 51 -3.29 2.96 2.90
C SER A 51 -2.00 2.50 2.23
N VAL A 52 -1.12 3.46 1.93
CA VAL A 52 0.18 3.25 1.33
C VAL A 52 1.25 3.95 2.17
N SER A 53 2.25 3.18 2.61
CA SER A 53 3.46 3.68 3.27
C SER A 53 4.66 3.46 2.35
N ALA A 54 5.55 4.46 2.26
CA ALA A 54 6.74 4.38 1.41
C ALA A 54 8.00 4.74 2.22
N GLY A 55 9.10 4.02 1.94
CA GLY A 55 10.39 4.25 2.60
C GLY A 55 10.98 5.63 2.30
N HIS A 56 10.59 6.23 1.18
CA HIS A 56 11.00 7.56 0.74
C HIS A 56 9.74 8.38 0.42
N GLY A 57 9.48 9.44 1.20
CA GLY A 57 8.30 10.29 1.00
C GLY A 57 8.54 11.35 -0.08
N ARG A 58 7.64 11.52 -1.06
CA ARG A 58 7.68 12.73 -1.90
C ARG A 58 7.36 13.96 -1.04
N ARG A 59 8.28 14.93 -0.96
CA ARG A 59 7.88 16.32 -0.69
C ARG A 59 7.10 16.80 -1.91
N LEU A 60 5.87 17.26 -1.72
CA LEU A 60 5.15 18.02 -2.75
C LEU A 60 6.03 19.22 -3.15
N GLY A 61 6.58 19.19 -4.38
CA GLY A 61 7.23 20.35 -5.00
C GLY A 61 8.74 20.28 -5.30
N THR A 62 9.45 19.21 -4.95
CA THR A 62 10.88 19.09 -5.29
C THR A 62 11.21 17.72 -5.87
N ALA A 63 11.81 17.69 -7.06
CA ALA A 63 12.47 16.51 -7.61
C ALA A 63 13.70 16.20 -6.74
N GLY A 64 13.51 15.39 -5.71
CA GLY A 64 14.55 14.95 -4.81
C GLY A 64 14.04 13.80 -3.96
N ASP A 65 14.87 12.77 -3.82
CA ASP A 65 14.58 11.61 -3.00
C ASP A 65 14.23 12.06 -1.58
N GLY A 66 13.05 11.66 -1.12
CA GLY A 66 12.56 11.99 0.21
C GLY A 66 13.47 11.49 1.30
N VAL A 67 13.61 12.26 2.38
CA VAL A 67 14.27 11.77 3.60
C VAL A 67 13.49 10.56 4.12
N PRO A 68 14.14 9.41 4.34
CA PRO A 68 13.53 8.28 5.00
C PRO A 68 13.00 8.68 6.38
N HIS A 69 11.69 8.54 6.59
CA HIS A 69 11.02 8.97 7.83
C HIS A 69 10.40 7.80 8.60
N VAL A 70 10.44 6.59 8.03
CA VAL A 70 10.05 5.35 8.71
C VAL A 70 11.31 4.67 9.24
N ILE A 71 11.36 4.52 10.56
CA ILE A 71 12.49 3.93 11.28
C ILE A 71 12.16 2.49 11.64
N ASP A 72 13.09 1.57 11.40
CA ASP A 72 13.02 0.22 11.91
C ASP A 72 13.32 0.25 13.42
N PRO A 73 12.34 -0.06 14.29
CA PRO A 73 12.53 0.04 15.73
C PRO A 73 13.55 -0.96 16.29
N ARG A 74 13.94 -1.99 15.51
CA ARG A 74 14.92 -3.01 15.93
C ARG A 74 16.36 -2.51 15.82
N SER A 75 16.63 -1.68 14.81
CA SER A 75 17.96 -1.15 14.51
C SER A 75 18.10 0.34 14.88
N GLY A 76 17.00 1.09 14.92
CA GLY A 76 17.01 2.55 15.00
C GLY A 76 17.33 3.23 13.67
N GLU A 77 17.49 2.45 12.59
CA GLU A 77 17.88 2.95 11.26
C GLU A 77 16.67 3.08 10.33
N PRO A 78 16.72 3.96 9.32
CA PRO A 78 15.63 4.08 8.37
C PRO A 78 15.43 2.83 7.51
N VAL A 79 14.17 2.54 7.16
CA VAL A 79 13.82 1.44 6.26
C VAL A 79 14.20 1.81 4.81
N THR A 80 15.14 1.05 4.23
CA THR A 80 15.64 1.28 2.86
C THR A 80 15.35 0.13 1.90
N ALA A 81 15.21 -1.11 2.39
CA ALA A 81 15.01 -2.29 1.56
C ALA A 81 13.60 -2.40 0.98
N ASN A 82 12.59 -1.92 1.71
CA ASN A 82 11.19 -1.92 1.28
C ASN A 82 10.83 -0.53 0.76
N LEU A 83 10.45 -0.43 -0.51
CA LEU A 83 10.20 0.83 -1.19
C LEU A 83 8.79 1.34 -0.92
N LEU A 84 7.82 0.43 -0.92
CA LEU A 84 6.39 0.72 -0.77
C LEU A 84 5.68 -0.46 -0.13
N ALA A 85 4.74 -0.19 0.75
CA ALA A 85 3.80 -1.17 1.30
C ALA A 85 2.39 -0.61 1.23
N ALA A 86 1.44 -1.42 0.77
CA ALA A 86 0.04 -1.06 0.62
C ALA A 86 -0.85 -2.10 1.31
N VAL A 87 -1.85 -1.62 2.06
CA VAL A 87 -2.80 -2.47 2.77
C VAL A 87 -4.22 -2.00 2.49
N VAL A 88 -5.08 -2.95 2.13
CA VAL A 88 -6.54 -2.77 2.06
C VAL A 88 -7.15 -3.41 3.30
N ALA A 89 -8.01 -2.69 4.01
CA ALA A 89 -8.68 -3.17 5.23
C ALA A 89 -10.06 -2.51 5.41
N PRO A 90 -10.97 -3.05 6.25
CA PRO A 90 -12.24 -2.39 6.56
C PRO A 90 -12.08 -1.00 7.20
N SER A 91 -11.03 -0.80 7.99
CA SER A 91 -10.77 0.44 8.74
C SER A 91 -9.60 1.20 8.13
N ALA A 92 -9.75 2.53 8.00
CA ALA A 92 -8.65 3.41 7.59
C ALA A 92 -7.50 3.42 8.60
N THR A 93 -7.82 3.33 9.90
CA THR A 93 -6.82 3.25 10.96
C THR A 93 -6.02 1.95 10.88
N ASP A 94 -6.69 0.82 10.63
CA ASP A 94 -6.01 -0.47 10.47
C ASP A 94 -5.12 -0.46 9.23
N ALA A 95 -5.65 0.01 8.10
CA ALA A 95 -4.89 0.07 6.85
C ALA A 95 -3.59 0.88 7.04
N ASP A 96 -3.67 2.05 7.69
CA ASP A 96 -2.54 2.96 7.91
C ASP A 96 -1.48 2.42 8.88
N ALA A 97 -1.91 1.84 10.00
CA ALA A 97 -1.01 1.20 10.94
C ALA A 97 -0.31 -0.02 10.32
N LEU A 98 -1.08 -0.85 9.61
CA LEU A 98 -0.58 -2.09 9.01
C LEU A 98 0.31 -1.82 7.80
N SER A 99 0.05 -0.81 6.97
CA SER A 99 0.94 -0.46 5.85
C SER A 99 2.32 -0.03 6.35
N THR A 100 2.38 0.73 7.45
CA THR A 100 3.65 1.12 8.07
C THR A 100 4.38 -0.06 8.69
N ALA A 101 3.66 -0.93 9.40
CA ALA A 101 4.24 -2.17 9.93
C ALA A 101 4.77 -3.08 8.80
N LEU A 102 4.03 -3.21 7.69
CA LEU A 102 4.45 -4.00 6.54
C LEU A 102 5.69 -3.43 5.88
N LEU A 103 5.79 -2.10 5.79
CA LEU A 103 6.97 -1.44 5.25
C LEU A 103 8.22 -1.80 6.07
N VAL A 104 8.10 -1.91 7.40
CA VAL A 104 9.21 -2.34 8.27
C VAL A 104 9.50 -3.84 8.11
N LEU A 105 8.47 -4.68 8.04
CA LEU A 105 8.60 -6.14 8.04
C LEU A 105 8.97 -6.73 6.67
N GLY A 106 8.65 -6.04 5.57
CA GLY A 106 8.80 -6.54 4.22
C GLY A 106 7.87 -7.72 3.93
N GLU A 107 8.28 -8.56 2.97
CA GLU A 107 7.56 -9.77 2.55
C GLU A 107 7.17 -10.67 3.73
N ALA A 108 8.07 -10.83 4.72
CA ALA A 108 7.85 -11.65 5.90
C ALA A 108 6.68 -11.17 6.80
N GLY A 109 6.20 -9.94 6.58
CA GLY A 109 5.03 -9.38 7.26
C GLY A 109 3.69 -9.76 6.62
N LEU A 110 3.65 -10.20 5.35
CA LEU A 110 2.40 -10.36 4.60
C LEU A 110 1.41 -11.30 5.29
N ALA A 111 1.87 -12.49 5.69
CA ALA A 111 1.02 -13.48 6.36
C ALA A 111 0.56 -13.05 7.77
N ARG A 112 1.17 -12.02 8.37
CA ARG A 112 0.74 -11.46 9.66
C ARG A 112 -0.34 -10.39 9.49
N ILE A 113 -0.38 -9.75 8.32
CA ILE A 113 -1.30 -8.66 8.03
C ILE A 113 -2.59 -9.17 7.39
N VAL A 114 -2.45 -10.12 6.47
CA VAL A 114 -3.59 -10.82 5.88
C VAL A 114 -4.15 -11.75 6.94
N ASP A 115 -5.37 -11.47 7.37
CA ASP A 115 -6.08 -12.29 8.34
C ASP A 115 -6.72 -13.50 7.67
N ALA A 116 -7.01 -14.53 8.48
CA ALA A 116 -7.71 -15.72 8.00
C ALA A 116 -9.17 -15.44 7.55
N THR A 117 -9.72 -14.27 7.91
CA THR A 117 -11.05 -13.85 7.49
C THR A 117 -11.08 -13.34 6.05
N GLY A 118 -9.91 -13.06 5.44
CA GLY A 118 -9.80 -12.57 4.07
C GLY A 118 -10.29 -11.13 3.90
N GLU A 119 -10.41 -10.38 5.00
CA GLU A 119 -10.90 -9.00 4.97
C GLU A 119 -9.80 -7.99 4.65
N ARG A 120 -8.54 -8.43 4.81
CA ARG A 120 -7.35 -7.64 4.57
C ARG A 120 -6.56 -8.20 3.40
N GLY A 121 -6.10 -7.29 2.54
CA GLY A 121 -5.18 -7.59 1.45
C GLY A 121 -3.95 -6.72 1.57
N ALA A 122 -2.78 -7.26 1.22
CA ALA A 122 -1.52 -6.58 1.39
C ALA A 122 -0.59 -6.77 0.18
N LEU A 123 0.22 -5.75 -0.08
CA LEU A 123 1.25 -5.74 -1.10
C LEU A 123 2.48 -5.00 -0.58
N VAL A 124 3.66 -5.51 -0.89
CA VAL A 124 4.94 -4.84 -0.61
C VAL A 124 5.84 -4.88 -1.84
N VAL A 125 6.53 -3.78 -2.09
CA VAL A 125 7.53 -3.62 -3.13
C VAL A 125 8.89 -3.54 -2.45
N ALA A 126 9.76 -4.49 -2.73
CA ALA A 126 11.07 -4.60 -2.12
C ALA A 126 12.18 -4.55 -3.18
N ARG A 127 13.34 -4.00 -2.80
CA ARG A 127 14.55 -4.03 -3.62
C ARG A 127 15.39 -5.23 -3.20
N GLY A 128 15.64 -6.13 -4.14
CA GLY A 128 16.52 -7.28 -3.91
C GLY A 128 17.98 -6.91 -3.88
N GLY A 129 18.82 -7.85 -3.43
CA GLY A 129 20.27 -7.67 -3.36
C GLY A 129 20.96 -7.51 -4.72
N ASP A 130 20.29 -7.92 -5.80
CA ASP A 130 20.67 -7.69 -7.20
C ASP A 130 20.28 -6.30 -7.73
N GLY A 131 19.58 -5.50 -6.93
CA GLY A 131 19.05 -4.21 -7.34
C GLY A 131 17.79 -4.32 -8.20
N GLU A 132 17.19 -5.50 -8.33
CA GLU A 132 15.89 -5.65 -8.99
C GLU A 132 14.75 -5.43 -8.00
N THR A 133 13.68 -4.83 -8.50
CA THR A 133 12.47 -4.58 -7.71
C THR A 133 11.52 -5.76 -7.83
N ARG A 134 11.07 -6.27 -6.69
CA ARG A 134 10.12 -7.38 -6.58
C ARG A 134 8.85 -6.91 -5.90
N VAL A 135 7.73 -7.43 -6.37
CA VAL A 135 6.43 -7.20 -5.75
C VAL A 135 6.00 -8.49 -5.07
N HIS A 136 5.55 -8.41 -3.82
CA HIS A 136 5.00 -9.53 -3.08
C HIS A 136 3.61 -9.14 -2.62
N ALA A 137 2.61 -9.97 -2.93
CA ALA A 137 1.22 -9.67 -2.62
C ALA A 137 0.54 -10.91 -2.03
N LEU A 138 -0.34 -10.68 -1.06
CA LEU A 138 -1.15 -11.71 -0.43
C LEU A 138 -2.56 -11.15 -0.18
N GLY A 139 -3.59 -11.90 -0.58
CA GLY A 139 -4.99 -11.47 -0.42
C GLY A 139 -5.34 -10.16 -1.14
N TRP A 140 -4.53 -9.72 -2.11
CA TRP A 140 -4.70 -8.42 -2.76
C TRP A 140 -5.99 -8.40 -3.60
N PRO A 141 -6.93 -7.45 -3.36
CA PRO A 141 -8.22 -7.44 -4.04
C PRO A 141 -8.19 -6.74 -5.41
N GLY A 142 -7.02 -6.29 -5.84
CA GLY A 142 -6.83 -5.49 -7.06
C GLY A 142 -6.11 -6.21 -8.17
N VAL A 143 -5.74 -5.44 -9.20
CA VAL A 143 -4.91 -5.96 -10.31
C VAL A 143 -3.52 -6.26 -9.78
N VAL A 144 -3.12 -7.51 -9.72
CA VAL A 144 -1.77 -7.89 -9.28
C VAL A 144 -0.76 -7.47 -10.36
N PRO A 145 0.34 -6.78 -10.00
CA PRO A 145 1.38 -6.41 -10.98
C PRO A 145 2.00 -7.65 -11.65
N GLU A 146 2.37 -7.55 -12.93
CA GLU A 146 2.89 -8.69 -13.72
C GLU A 146 4.18 -9.31 -13.14
N ASN A 147 4.92 -8.56 -12.33
CA ASN A 147 6.15 -8.98 -11.65
C ASN A 147 5.93 -9.41 -10.18
N ALA A 148 4.68 -9.64 -9.76
CA ALA A 148 4.41 -10.05 -8.39
C ALA A 148 4.64 -11.55 -8.16
N ALA A 149 5.52 -11.87 -7.22
CA ALA A 149 5.59 -13.20 -6.63
C ALA A 149 4.33 -13.39 -5.77
N THR A 150 3.45 -14.29 -6.20
CA THR A 150 2.27 -14.67 -5.41
C THR A 150 2.75 -15.74 -4.42
N GLY A 151 2.84 -15.40 -3.13
CA GLY A 151 3.21 -16.36 -2.10
C GLY A 151 2.19 -17.49 -2.06
N GLY A 152 2.67 -18.73 -2.13
CA GLY A 152 1.86 -19.96 -2.04
C GLY A 152 1.54 -20.37 -0.60
#